data_AF-A0A4Y4CQW2-F1
#
_entry.id   AF-A0A4Y4CQW2-F1
#
_cell.length_a   1.000
_cell.length_b   1.000
_cell.length_c   1.000
_cell.angle_alpha   90.00
_cell.angle_beta   90.00
_cell.angle_gamma   90.00
#
_symmetry.space_group_name_H-M   'P 1'
#
loop_
_entity.id
_entity.type
_entity.pdbx_description
1 polymer ?
#
loop_
_entity_poly.entity_id
_entity_poly.type
_entity_poly.pdbx_seq_one_letter_code
_entity_poly.pdbx_strand_id
1 'polypeptide(L)'
;MNHLTRPRLLSTAPANLWAGALSQLLSFNETGCPHSARRAAGLLSRLADDPRVDREIAELCERAIQRLDLTGQHARELPRP
;
A
#
# COMPACT_ATOMS: atom_id res chain seq x y z
N MET A 1 -19.49 16.09 -24.46
CA MET A 1 -18.87 14.76 -24.55
C MET A 1 -18.57 14.28 -23.14
N ASN A 2 -19.38 13.35 -22.61
CA ASN A 2 -19.17 12.81 -21.26
C ASN A 2 -18.33 11.53 -21.39
N HIS A 3 -17.04 11.62 -21.08
CA HIS A 3 -16.19 10.45 -20.89
C HIS A 3 -16.57 9.81 -19.55
N LEU A 4 -17.68 9.08 -19.54
CA LEU A 4 -17.87 8.02 -18.57
C LEU A 4 -16.75 7.01 -18.86
N THR A 5 -15.63 7.18 -18.17
CA THR A 5 -14.53 6.22 -18.09
C THR A 5 -15.14 4.89 -17.71
N ARG A 6 -15.38 4.07 -18.73
CA ARG A 6 -15.78 2.67 -18.60
C ARG A 6 -14.81 2.06 -17.58
N PRO A 7 -15.29 1.46 -16.47
CA PRO A 7 -14.39 0.78 -15.55
C PRO A 7 -13.78 -0.32 -16.40
N ARG A 8 -12.53 -0.11 -16.83
CA ARG A 8 -11.67 -1.19 -17.25
C ARG A 8 -11.74 -2.13 -16.06
N LEU A 9 -12.35 -3.28 -16.23
CA LEU A 9 -12.38 -4.31 -15.19
C LEU A 9 -10.90 -4.63 -14.98
N LEU A 10 -10.28 -3.90 -14.05
CA LEU A 10 -8.92 -4.08 -13.62
C LEU A 10 -8.87 -5.56 -13.29
N SER A 11 -8.00 -6.29 -13.97
CA SER A 11 -7.66 -7.63 -13.52
C SER A 11 -6.97 -7.41 -12.17
N THR A 12 -7.76 -7.19 -11.13
CA THR A 12 -7.21 -6.73 -9.87
C THR A 12 -6.54 -7.91 -9.22
N ALA A 13 -5.40 -7.67 -8.59
CA ALA A 13 -4.90 -8.58 -7.57
C ALA A 13 -6.05 -8.99 -6.62
N PRO A 14 -6.00 -10.20 -6.06
CA PRO A 14 -7.11 -10.77 -5.32
C PRO A 14 -7.52 -9.84 -4.18
N ALA A 15 -8.83 -9.67 -3.99
CA ALA A 15 -9.42 -8.67 -3.09
C ALA A 15 -8.91 -8.78 -1.65
N ASN A 16 -8.49 -9.96 -1.22
CA ASN A 16 -7.88 -10.20 0.08
C ASN A 16 -6.52 -9.50 0.27
N LEU A 17 -5.70 -9.37 -0.77
CA LEU A 17 -4.43 -8.63 -0.70
C LEU A 17 -4.69 -7.14 -0.55
N TRP A 18 -5.65 -6.59 -1.30
CA TRP A 18 -6.08 -5.20 -1.14
C TRP A 18 -6.66 -4.93 0.24
N ALA A 19 -7.59 -5.76 0.70
CA ALA A 19 -8.19 -5.62 2.03
C ALA A 19 -7.12 -5.70 3.14
N GLY A 20 -6.15 -6.62 3.00
CA GLY A 20 -5.02 -6.73 3.91
C GLY A 20 -4.14 -5.48 3.90
N ALA A 21 -3.77 -4.97 2.71
CA ALA A 21 -2.93 -3.78 2.58
C ALA A 21 -3.61 -2.56 3.20
N LEU A 22 -4.88 -2.34 2.89
CA LEU A 22 -5.68 -1.23 3.43
C LEU A 22 -5.87 -1.35 4.95
N SER A 23 -6.13 -2.54 5.46
CA SER A 23 -6.23 -2.78 6.91
C SER A 23 -4.92 -2.39 7.62
N GLN A 24 -3.77 -2.78 7.08
CA GLN A 24 -2.47 -2.45 7.69
C GLN A 24 -2.14 -0.96 7.58
N LEU A 25 -2.52 -0.29 6.49
CA LEU A 25 -2.39 1.16 6.33
C LEU A 25 -3.24 1.91 7.36
N LEU A 26 -4.50 1.52 7.54
CA LEU A 26 -5.39 2.10 8.54
C LEU A 26 -4.84 1.90 9.95
N SER A 27 -4.46 0.67 10.30
CA SER A 27 -3.87 0.39 11.62
C SER A 27 -2.57 1.17 11.85
N PHE A 28 -1.74 1.35 10.83
CA PHE A 28 -0.55 2.18 10.94
C PHE A 28 -0.89 3.65 11.21
N ASN A 29 -1.86 4.20 10.48
CA ASN A 29 -2.31 5.58 10.68
C ASN A 29 -2.94 5.81 12.06
N GLU A 30 -3.64 4.82 12.60
CA GLU A 30 -4.30 4.90 13.92
C GLU A 30 -3.32 4.73 15.08
N THR A 31 -2.29 3.89 14.93
CA THR A 31 -1.42 3.47 16.06
C THR A 31 0.01 3.94 15.96
N GLY A 32 0.45 4.41 14.78
CA GLY A 32 1.86 4.67 14.47
C GLY A 32 2.74 3.40 14.48
N CYS A 33 2.17 2.20 14.57
CA CYS A 33 2.93 0.98 14.78
C CYS A 33 3.82 0.64 13.55
N PRO A 34 5.16 0.60 13.69
CA PRO A 34 6.06 0.35 12.57
C PRO A 34 5.93 -1.07 12.00
N HIS A 35 5.38 -2.02 12.77
CA HIS A 35 5.09 -3.37 12.28
C HIS A 35 3.94 -3.37 11.27
N SER A 36 2.91 -2.55 11.50
CA SER A 36 1.79 -2.37 10.57
C SER A 36 2.27 -1.73 9.27
N ALA A 37 3.14 -0.72 9.33
CA ALA A 37 3.78 -0.13 8.16
C ALA A 37 4.57 -1.18 7.35
N ARG A 38 5.39 -2.00 8.02
CA ARG A 38 6.16 -3.06 7.34
C ARG A 38 5.26 -4.12 6.69
N ARG A 39 4.16 -4.51 7.35
CA ARG A 39 3.18 -5.44 6.77
C ARG A 39 2.47 -4.82 5.57
N ALA A 40 2.06 -3.55 5.65
CA ALA A 40 1.47 -2.83 4.53
C ALA A 40 2.43 -2.78 3.33
N ALA A 41 3.71 -2.41 3.55
CA ALA A 41 4.73 -2.37 2.50
C ALA A 41 4.92 -3.74 1.83
N GLY A 42 4.99 -4.83 2.61
CA GLY A 42 5.12 -6.18 2.05
C GLY A 42 3.91 -6.62 1.22
N LEU A 43 2.69 -6.19 1.58
CA LEU A 43 1.49 -6.47 0.78
C LEU A 43 1.44 -5.61 -0.50
N LEU A 44 1.84 -4.34 -0.41
CA LEU A 44 1.93 -3.45 -1.57
C LEU A 44 2.99 -3.91 -2.57
N SER A 45 4.14 -4.44 -2.11
CA SER A 45 5.16 -5.01 -3.00
C SER A 45 4.61 -6.20 -3.79
N ARG A 46 3.86 -7.10 -3.13
CA ARG A 46 3.19 -8.20 -3.83
C ARG A 46 2.12 -7.73 -4.83
N LEU A 47 1.48 -6.60 -4.56
CA LEU A 47 0.52 -5.98 -5.48
C LEU A 47 1.25 -5.38 -6.69
N ALA A 48 2.38 -4.71 -6.49
CA ALA A 48 3.18 -4.14 -7.58
C ALA A 48 3.78 -5.23 -8.50
N ASP A 49 4.14 -6.38 -7.93
CA ASP A 49 4.67 -7.53 -8.67
C ASP A 49 3.58 -8.38 -9.36
N ASP A 50 2.29 -8.17 -9.07
CA ASP A 50 1.21 -8.97 -9.66
C ASP A 50 0.99 -8.54 -11.12
N PRO A 51 1.18 -9.44 -12.11
CA PRO A 51 1.08 -9.09 -13.53
C PRO A 51 -0.34 -8.68 -13.96
N ARG A 52 -1.33 -8.88 -13.09
CA ARG A 52 -2.71 -8.45 -13.33
C ARG A 52 -2.91 -6.98 -12.96
N VAL A 53 -2.11 -6.44 -12.04
CA VAL A 53 -2.20 -5.05 -11.59
C VAL A 53 -1.70 -4.11 -12.69
N ASP A 54 -2.47 -3.05 -12.93
CA ASP A 54 -2.12 -2.04 -13.92
C ASP A 54 -0.82 -1.31 -13.53
N ARG A 55 -0.01 -0.92 -14.52
CA ARG A 55 1.26 -0.22 -14.30
C ARG A 55 1.11 1.01 -13.41
N GLU A 56 0.05 1.80 -13.60
CA GLU A 56 -0.19 3.01 -12.80
C GLU A 56 -0.44 2.66 -11.33
N ILE A 57 -1.15 1.56 -11.07
CA ILE A 57 -1.42 1.07 -9.72
C ILE A 57 -0.17 0.45 -9.10
N ALA A 58 0.65 -0.26 -9.88
CA ALA A 58 1.94 -0.77 -9.41
C ALA A 58 2.88 0.38 -9.01
N GLU A 59 2.97 1.44 -9.82
CA GLU A 59 3.74 2.64 -9.50
C GLU A 59 3.21 3.35 -8.24
N LEU A 60 1.90 3.38 -8.04
CA LEU A 60 1.29 3.89 -6.81
C LEU A 60 1.68 3.05 -5.60
N CYS A 61 1.68 1.72 -5.72
CA CYS A 61 2.12 0.79 -4.67
C CYS A 61 3.60 1.05 -4.31
N GLU A 62 4.48 1.18 -5.29
CA GLU A 62 5.91 1.49 -5.06
C GLU A 62 6.12 2.80 -4.30
N ARG A 63 5.43 3.87 -4.73
CA ARG A 63 5.48 5.17 -4.03
C ARG A 63 4.95 5.09 -2.60
N ALA A 64 3.94 4.26 -2.36
CA ALA A 64 3.41 4.04 -1.02
C ALA A 64 4.41 3.28 -0.14
N ILE A 65 5.08 2.26 -0.67
CA ILE A 65 6.15 1.51 0.02
C ILE A 65 7.26 2.47 0.47
N GLN A 66 7.76 3.31 -0.45
CA GLN A 66 8.82 4.28 -0.13
C GLN A 66 8.41 5.24 1.01
N ARG A 67 7.15 5.71 1.01
CA ARG A 67 6.65 6.57 2.10
C ARG A 67 6.54 5.84 3.43
N LEU A 68 6.11 4.58 3.43
CA LEU A 68 6.01 3.76 4.63
C LEU A 68 7.38 3.49 5.23
N ASP A 69 8.40 3.26 4.39
CA ASP A 69 9.77 3.06 4.86
C ASP A 69 10.34 4.33 5.50
N LEU A 70 10.14 5.50 4.87
CA LEU A 70 10.57 6.77 5.46
C LEU A 70 9.89 7.04 6.81
N THR A 71 8.57 6.82 6.89
CA THR A 71 7.82 7.06 8.13
C THR A 71 8.18 6.04 9.22
N GLY A 72 8.39 4.78 8.84
CA GLY A 72 8.82 3.72 9.75
C GLY A 72 10.25 3.88 10.26
N GLN A 73 11.13 4.54 9.51
CA GLN A 73 12.47 4.92 9.95
C GLN A 73 12.41 6.03 11.00
N HIS A 74 11.66 7.11 10.75
CA HIS A 74 11.46 8.18 11.73
C HIS A 74 10.87 7.67 13.06
N ALA A 75 9.94 6.71 13.00
CA ALA A 75 9.37 6.10 14.21
C ALA A 75 10.40 5.30 15.04
N ARG A 76 11.50 4.83 14.44
CA ARG A 76 12.57 4.08 15.12
C ARG A 76 13.62 5.00 15.74
N GLU A 77 13.79 6.20 15.19
CA GLU A 77 14.80 7.17 15.64
C GLU A 77 14.33 7.96 16.89
N LEU A 78 13.04 7.93 17.20
CA LEU A 78 12.53 8.51 18.44
C LEU A 78 12.99 7.68 19.66
N PRO A 79 13.71 8.28 20.63
CA PRO A 79 14.08 7.59 21.85
C PRO A 79 12.81 7.22 22.62
N ARG A 80 12.69 5.95 23.02
CA ARG A 80 11.56 5.51 23.85
C ARG A 80 11.71 6.14 25.24
N PRO A 81 10.66 6.76 25.80
CA PRO A 81 10.67 7.31 27.16
C PRO A 81 10.80 6.23 28.23
#